data_AF-A0AAW6CEV5-F1
#
_entry.id   AF-A0AAW6CEV5-F1
#
_cell.length_a   1.000
_cell.length_b   1.000
_cell.length_c   1.000
_cell.angle_alpha   90.00
_cell.angle_beta   90.00
_cell.angle_gamma   90.00
#
_symmetry.space_group_name_H-M   'P 1'
#
loop_
_entity.id
_entity.type
_entity.pdbx_description
1 polymer ?
#
loop_
_entity_poly.entity_id
_entity_poly.type
_entity_poly.pdbx_seq_one_letter_code
_entity_poly.pdbx_strand_id
1 'polypeptide(L)'
;MKKLLGLALACALLLTGCGARGGDKGEELGDNTIRPLELTEEEAALLKLVGGSDAEYGLFECAAGEGVSDCTVEVLSWEDGAWQTVAEGGVSISAAGTRRLGVVLSGDKITVNVQDGGTQYSYAPRLDGMDRGLETGRASVWLEEDRAMTIGERTPLYLEIYDDGEGVGIPPLPGGFSDLANLNQYDRAYAVAVTLKG
;
A
#
# COMPACT_ATOMS: atom_id res chain seq x y z
N MET A 1 -0.85 -66.02 -45.55
CA MET A 1 -2.29 -65.73 -45.49
C MET A 1 -2.56 -64.80 -44.31
N LYS A 2 -3.36 -63.74 -44.53
CA LYS A 2 -3.90 -62.74 -43.56
C LYS A 2 -2.83 -61.77 -43.01
N LYS A 3 -2.68 -60.54 -43.54
CA LYS A 3 -3.54 -59.33 -43.41
C LYS A 3 -3.89 -59.00 -41.96
N LEU A 4 -3.45 -57.81 -41.52
CA LEU A 4 -4.22 -56.70 -40.91
C LEU A 4 -3.30 -55.93 -39.94
N LEU A 5 -3.01 -54.66 -40.28
CA LEU A 5 -3.41 -53.46 -39.52
C LEU A 5 -2.86 -53.46 -38.09
N GLY A 6 -1.91 -52.62 -37.69
CA GLY A 6 -1.82 -51.19 -37.93
C GLY A 6 -2.01 -50.49 -36.58
N LEU A 7 -1.00 -49.77 -36.09
CA LEU A 7 -1.12 -48.51 -35.34
C LEU A 7 0.31 -48.07 -34.93
N ALA A 8 0.81 -47.00 -35.55
CA ALA A 8 1.93 -46.26 -35.01
C ALA A 8 1.38 -45.36 -33.89
N LEU A 9 1.74 -45.66 -32.64
CA LEU A 9 1.50 -44.76 -31.51
C LEU A 9 2.82 -44.62 -30.75
N ALA A 10 3.59 -43.60 -31.13
CA ALA A 10 4.79 -43.20 -30.44
C ALA A 10 4.39 -42.49 -29.13
N CYS A 11 4.47 -43.22 -28.01
CA CYS A 11 4.40 -42.62 -26.67
C CYS A 11 5.74 -41.94 -26.34
N ALA A 12 5.91 -40.70 -26.78
CA ALA A 12 6.93 -39.80 -26.22
C ALA A 12 6.30 -39.04 -25.05
N LEU A 13 6.39 -39.61 -23.85
CA LEU A 13 6.14 -38.89 -22.60
C LEU A 13 7.27 -37.88 -22.42
N LEU A 14 7.00 -36.62 -22.75
CA LEU A 14 7.78 -35.48 -22.29
C LEU A 14 7.59 -35.39 -20.77
N LEU A 15 8.57 -35.92 -20.03
CA LEU A 15 8.86 -35.50 -18.67
C LEU A 15 9.31 -34.03 -18.74
N THR A 16 8.37 -33.10 -18.82
CA THR A 16 8.64 -31.70 -18.51
C THR A 16 9.11 -31.64 -17.06
N GLY A 17 10.33 -31.16 -16.92
CA GLY A 17 11.14 -31.29 -15.72
C GLY A 17 10.46 -30.73 -14.48
N CYS A 18 10.80 -31.37 -13.36
CA CYS A 18 10.74 -30.80 -12.03
C CYS A 18 11.25 -29.36 -12.10
N GLY A 19 10.33 -28.41 -11.87
CA GLY A 19 10.67 -27.01 -11.69
C GLY A 19 11.66 -26.90 -10.55
N ALA A 20 12.94 -26.71 -10.89
CA ALA A 20 13.92 -26.21 -9.97
C ALA A 20 13.40 -24.84 -9.54
N ARG A 21 12.98 -24.76 -8.27
CA ARG A 21 12.67 -23.54 -7.55
C ARG A 21 13.96 -22.74 -7.47
N GLY A 22 14.23 -21.99 -8.53
CA GLY A 22 15.33 -21.05 -8.63
C GLY A 22 15.06 -19.93 -7.64
N GLY A 23 16.05 -19.69 -6.77
CA GLY A 23 16.01 -18.65 -5.76
C GLY A 23 15.65 -17.31 -6.37
N ASP A 24 14.76 -16.64 -5.64
CA ASP A 24 14.29 -15.28 -5.83
C ASP A 24 15.48 -14.35 -6.06
N LYS A 25 15.69 -13.97 -7.33
CA LYS A 25 16.47 -12.80 -7.69
C LYS A 25 15.42 -11.72 -7.86
N GLY A 26 15.36 -10.80 -6.91
CA GLY A 26 14.37 -9.74 -6.84
C GLY A 26 14.09 -9.15 -8.22
N GLU A 27 12.82 -9.16 -8.61
CA GLU A 27 12.37 -8.46 -9.80
C GLU A 27 12.83 -7.00 -9.71
N GLU A 28 13.43 -6.50 -10.79
CA GLU A 28 13.81 -5.09 -10.88
C GLU A 28 12.52 -4.26 -10.89
N LEU A 29 12.26 -3.55 -9.81
CA LEU A 29 11.14 -2.61 -9.74
C LEU A 29 11.36 -1.53 -10.81
N GLY A 30 10.32 -1.25 -11.60
CA GLY A 30 10.39 -0.18 -12.61
C GLY A 30 10.60 1.20 -11.97
N ASP A 31 10.75 2.24 -12.80
CA ASP A 31 11.12 3.60 -12.35
C ASP A 31 10.14 4.25 -11.34
N ASN A 32 8.90 3.76 -11.30
CA ASN A 32 7.87 4.22 -10.39
C ASN A 32 7.82 3.31 -9.15
N THR A 33 8.28 3.80 -8.01
CA THR A 33 8.32 3.02 -6.76
C THR A 33 7.84 3.82 -5.56
N ILE A 34 7.28 3.11 -4.59
CA ILE A 34 7.08 3.60 -3.23
C ILE A 34 7.83 2.68 -2.27
N ARG A 35 8.59 3.27 -1.35
CA ARG A 35 9.34 2.53 -0.34
C ARG A 35 9.18 3.16 1.04
N PRO A 36 9.10 2.38 2.12
CA PRO A 36 9.24 2.91 3.46
C PRO A 36 10.62 3.55 3.65
N LEU A 37 10.69 4.64 4.42
CA LEU A 37 11.97 5.22 4.82
C LEU A 37 12.53 4.46 6.03
N GLU A 38 13.74 3.92 5.88
CA GLU A 38 14.50 3.41 7.00
C GLU A 38 15.06 4.58 7.81
N LEU A 39 14.68 4.64 9.09
CA LEU A 39 15.17 5.64 10.01
C LEU A 39 16.31 5.06 10.83
N THR A 40 17.31 5.90 11.09
CA THR A 40 18.27 5.61 12.16
C THR A 40 17.58 5.65 13.53
N GLU A 41 18.18 5.01 14.53
CA GLU A 41 17.67 5.04 15.91
C GLU A 41 17.52 6.47 16.44
N GLU A 42 18.44 7.37 16.06
CA GLU A 42 18.40 8.78 16.47
C GLU A 42 17.23 9.52 15.82
N GLU A 43 16.97 9.32 14.52
CA GLU A 43 15.83 9.92 13.82
C GLU A 43 14.50 9.41 14.38
N ALA A 44 14.39 8.10 14.65
CA ALA A 44 13.20 7.52 15.28
C ALA A 44 12.98 8.08 16.70
N ALA A 45 14.06 8.26 17.48
CA ALA A 45 13.98 8.86 18.81
C ALA A 45 13.55 10.33 18.76
N LEU A 46 14.04 11.11 17.80
CA LEU A 46 13.61 12.50 17.58
C LEU A 46 12.15 12.59 17.16
N LEU A 47 11.69 11.72 16.26
CA LEU A 47 10.27 11.66 15.89
C LEU A 47 9.39 11.32 17.09
N LYS A 48 9.78 10.34 17.91
CA LYS A 48 9.05 10.00 19.13
C LYS A 48 9.02 11.14 20.14
N LEU A 49 10.12 11.90 20.26
CA LEU A 49 10.19 13.06 21.13
C LEU A 49 9.21 14.16 20.71
N VAL A 50 9.08 14.42 19.40
CA VAL A 50 8.22 15.49 18.86
C VAL A 50 6.77 15.05 18.73
N GLY A 51 6.52 13.83 18.25
CA GLY A 51 5.18 13.28 18.03
C GLY A 51 4.49 12.81 19.32
N GLY A 52 5.26 12.56 20.38
CA GLY A 52 4.75 11.94 21.60
C GLY A 52 4.71 10.42 21.52
N SER A 53 4.34 9.76 22.61
CA SER A 53 4.32 8.28 22.71
C SER A 53 3.23 7.62 21.88
N ASP A 54 2.16 8.37 21.57
CA ASP A 54 0.92 7.82 21.04
C ASP A 54 0.73 8.15 19.54
N ALA A 55 1.69 8.85 18.93
CA ALA A 55 1.68 9.14 17.50
C ALA A 55 2.23 7.95 16.72
N GLU A 56 1.43 7.44 15.79
CA GLU A 56 1.86 6.45 14.81
C GLU A 56 2.19 7.18 13.50
N TYR A 57 3.28 6.78 12.85
CA TYR A 57 3.76 7.42 11.64
C TYR A 57 4.24 6.41 10.60
N GLY A 58 3.94 6.70 9.33
CA GLY A 58 4.51 6.04 8.17
C GLY A 58 5.25 7.08 7.33
N LEU A 59 6.54 6.86 7.08
CA LEU A 59 7.36 7.72 6.23
C LEU A 59 7.77 6.95 4.99
N PHE A 60 7.66 7.57 3.82
CA PHE A 60 7.88 6.91 2.54
C PHE A 60 8.64 7.79 1.58
N GLU A 61 9.38 7.16 0.68
CA GLU A 61 9.93 7.77 -0.51
C GLU A 61 9.18 7.28 -1.75
N CYS A 62 8.64 8.22 -2.52
CA CYS A 62 7.95 7.97 -3.78
C CYS A 62 8.86 8.42 -4.92
N ALA A 63 9.36 7.47 -5.70
CA ALA A 63 10.09 7.73 -6.94
C ALA A 63 9.12 7.74 -8.12
N ALA A 64 9.23 8.76 -8.96
CA ALA A 64 8.46 8.87 -10.20
C ALA A 64 9.40 9.00 -11.40
N GLY A 65 9.19 8.13 -12.38
CA GLY A 65 9.90 8.08 -13.66
C GLY A 65 9.32 9.04 -14.70
N GLU A 66 9.74 8.85 -15.96
CA GLU A 66 9.25 9.66 -17.07
C GLU A 66 7.74 9.48 -17.30
N GLY A 67 7.08 10.56 -17.72
CA GLY A 67 5.64 10.54 -18.03
C GLY A 67 4.72 10.65 -16.82
N VAL A 68 5.24 10.84 -15.61
CA VAL A 68 4.45 11.17 -14.42
C VAL A 68 4.39 12.70 -14.25
N SER A 69 3.18 13.24 -14.08
CA SER A 69 2.91 14.67 -13.91
C SER A 69 2.40 15.06 -12.52
N ASP A 70 1.93 14.10 -11.70
CA ASP A 70 1.47 14.37 -10.34
C ASP A 70 1.60 13.14 -9.43
N CYS A 71 1.82 13.37 -8.14
CA CYS A 71 1.70 12.36 -7.09
C CYS A 71 0.64 12.83 -6.11
N THR A 72 -0.49 12.11 -6.08
CA THR A 72 -1.62 12.37 -5.19
C THR A 72 -1.64 11.33 -4.08
N VAL A 73 -1.78 11.77 -2.83
CA VAL A 73 -2.07 10.90 -1.70
C VAL A 73 -3.52 11.12 -1.30
N GLU A 74 -4.26 10.04 -1.03
CA GLU A 74 -5.67 10.03 -0.65
C GLU A 74 -5.84 9.39 0.72
N VAL A 75 -6.76 9.95 1.51
CA VAL A 75 -7.33 9.32 2.70
C VAL A 75 -8.71 8.81 2.34
N LEU A 76 -8.93 7.52 2.59
CA LEU A 76 -10.09 6.76 2.10
C LEU A 76 -10.89 6.18 3.28
N SER A 77 -12.21 6.10 3.10
CA SER A 77 -13.18 5.42 3.97
C SER A 77 -13.87 4.33 3.18
N TRP A 78 -14.04 3.13 3.75
CA TRP A 78 -14.80 2.05 3.12
C TRP A 78 -16.28 2.18 3.49
N GLU A 79 -17.12 2.42 2.49
CA GLU A 79 -18.56 2.65 2.67
C GLU A 79 -19.32 1.90 1.59
N ASP A 80 -20.37 1.18 1.98
CA ASP A 80 -21.28 0.49 1.07
C ASP A 80 -20.58 -0.39 0.00
N GLY A 81 -19.48 -1.04 0.38
CA GLY A 81 -18.72 -1.92 -0.51
C GLY A 81 -17.77 -1.20 -1.48
N ALA A 82 -17.47 0.08 -1.26
CA ALA A 82 -16.57 0.85 -2.09
C ALA A 82 -15.72 1.85 -1.27
N TRP A 83 -14.54 2.17 -1.78
CA TRP A 83 -13.69 3.22 -1.22
C TRP A 83 -14.19 4.61 -1.61
N GLN A 84 -14.47 5.44 -0.62
CA GLN A 84 -14.78 6.86 -0.76
C GLN A 84 -13.56 7.71 -0.38
N THR A 85 -13.26 8.71 -1.20
CA THR A 85 -12.20 9.69 -0.90
C THR A 85 -12.73 10.69 0.11
N VAL A 86 -12.14 10.68 1.32
CA VAL A 86 -12.47 11.63 2.39
C VAL A 86 -11.71 12.94 2.18
N ALA A 87 -10.43 12.83 1.85
CA ALA A 87 -9.59 13.94 1.46
C ALA A 87 -8.48 13.47 0.54
N GLU A 88 -8.00 14.37 -0.31
CA GLU A 88 -6.85 14.13 -1.17
C GLU A 88 -5.95 15.36 -1.20
N GLY A 89 -4.69 15.12 -1.49
CA GLY A 89 -3.68 16.15 -1.62
C GLY A 89 -2.52 15.62 -2.44
N GLY A 90 -2.09 16.42 -3.41
CA GLY A 90 -1.01 16.03 -4.32
C GLY A 90 0.00 17.13 -4.54
N VAL A 91 1.13 16.74 -5.09
CA VAL A 91 2.15 17.66 -5.59
C VAL A 91 2.37 17.39 -7.06
N SER A 92 2.34 18.47 -7.85
CA SER A 92 2.65 18.38 -9.28
C SER A 92 4.13 18.08 -9.47
N ILE A 93 4.39 17.12 -10.34
CA ILE A 93 5.72 16.59 -10.63
C ILE A 93 6.25 17.33 -11.85
N SER A 94 7.23 18.19 -11.62
CA SER A 94 7.87 18.99 -12.68
C SER A 94 9.04 18.27 -13.35
N ALA A 95 9.60 17.25 -12.70
CA ALA A 95 10.67 16.40 -13.22
C ALA A 95 10.70 15.05 -12.49
N ALA A 96 11.28 14.04 -13.15
CA ALA A 96 11.59 12.75 -12.53
C ALA A 96 12.42 12.95 -11.25
N GLY A 97 12.16 12.12 -10.24
CA GLY A 97 12.82 12.26 -8.94
C GLY A 97 12.05 11.64 -7.79
N THR A 98 12.57 11.84 -6.58
CA THR A 98 12.00 11.29 -5.35
C THR A 98 11.26 12.37 -4.54
N ARG A 99 10.14 11.97 -3.96
CA ARG A 99 9.34 12.76 -3.01
C ARG A 99 9.29 12.05 -1.69
N ARG A 100 9.17 12.82 -0.61
CA ARG A 100 8.95 12.27 0.73
C ARG A 100 7.49 12.42 1.11
N LEU A 101 6.89 11.33 1.55
CA LEU A 101 5.53 11.27 2.05
C LEU A 101 5.58 10.95 3.54
N GLY A 102 4.74 11.61 4.32
CA GLY A 102 4.60 11.34 5.75
C GLY A 102 3.13 11.25 6.14
N VAL A 103 2.72 10.11 6.66
CA VAL A 103 1.40 9.86 7.21
C VAL A 103 1.52 9.85 8.73
N VAL A 104 0.74 10.67 9.42
CA VAL A 104 0.72 10.75 10.88
C VAL A 104 -0.69 10.51 11.38
N LEU A 105 -0.84 9.53 12.26
CA LEU A 105 -2.10 9.16 12.89
C LEU A 105 -2.16 9.78 14.28
N SER A 106 -3.24 10.50 14.59
CA SER A 106 -3.42 11.12 15.89
C SER A 106 -4.90 11.28 16.22
N GLY A 107 -5.38 10.55 17.22
CA GLY A 107 -6.80 10.51 17.56
C GLY A 107 -7.66 10.15 16.35
N ASP A 108 -8.61 11.02 16.01
CA ASP A 108 -9.53 10.92 14.88
C ASP A 108 -8.98 11.48 13.56
N LYS A 109 -7.69 11.85 13.50
CA LYS A 109 -7.07 12.48 12.33
C LYS A 109 -6.06 11.58 11.65
N ILE A 110 -6.00 11.74 10.33
CA ILE A 110 -4.87 11.31 9.51
C ILE A 110 -4.28 12.55 8.89
N THR A 111 -3.05 12.89 9.25
CA THR A 111 -2.31 13.99 8.61
C THR A 111 -1.41 13.42 7.53
N VAL A 112 -1.55 13.94 6.32
CA VAL A 112 -0.72 13.58 5.18
C VAL A 112 0.18 14.76 4.84
N ASN A 113 1.47 14.48 4.71
CA ASN A 113 2.51 15.43 4.36
C ASN A 113 3.18 14.94 3.08
N VAL A 114 3.36 15.86 2.14
CA VAL A 114 4.06 15.60 0.88
C VAL A 114 5.12 16.66 0.71
N GLN A 115 6.36 16.23 0.45
CA GLN A 115 7.48 17.10 0.16
C GLN A 115 8.07 16.74 -1.19
N ASP A 116 8.16 17.74 -2.07
CA ASP A 116 8.92 17.69 -3.32
C ASP A 116 9.91 18.86 -3.34
N GLY A 117 11.18 18.55 -3.10
CA GLY A 117 12.24 19.55 -2.95
C GLY A 117 11.91 20.59 -1.86
N GLY A 118 11.83 21.87 -2.26
CA GLY A 118 11.52 23.00 -1.38
C GLY A 118 10.02 23.26 -1.17
N THR A 119 9.14 22.50 -1.83
CA THR A 119 7.69 22.64 -1.67
C THR A 119 7.17 21.59 -0.71
N GLN A 120 6.34 22.01 0.25
CA GLN A 120 5.67 21.13 1.19
C GLN A 120 4.16 21.38 1.15
N TYR A 121 3.40 20.30 1.14
CA TYR A 121 1.95 20.30 1.27
C TYR A 121 1.54 19.44 2.47
N SER A 122 0.52 19.87 3.20
CA SER A 122 -0.01 19.14 4.35
C SER A 122 -1.51 19.33 4.45
N TYR A 123 -2.23 18.25 4.74
CA TYR A 123 -3.66 18.26 5.01
C TYR A 123 -4.00 17.19 6.04
N ALA A 124 -5.07 17.40 6.81
CA ALA A 124 -5.41 16.57 7.96
C ALA A 124 -6.92 16.39 8.10
N PRO A 125 -7.56 15.51 7.32
CA PRO A 125 -8.96 15.15 7.54
C PRO A 125 -9.17 14.56 8.94
N ARG A 126 -10.35 14.83 9.49
CA ARG A 126 -10.93 14.06 10.60
C ARG A 126 -11.80 12.95 10.02
N LEU A 127 -11.78 11.79 10.66
CA LEU A 127 -12.55 10.62 10.26
C LEU A 127 -13.53 10.27 11.36
N ASP A 128 -14.82 10.28 11.03
CA ASP A 128 -15.87 10.02 12.01
C ASP A 128 -15.79 8.59 12.54
N GLY A 129 -15.84 8.42 13.87
CA GLY A 129 -15.80 7.09 14.48
C GLY A 129 -14.40 6.44 14.50
N MET A 130 -13.35 7.17 14.13
CA MET A 130 -11.98 6.75 14.35
C MET A 130 -11.57 6.99 15.81
N ASP A 131 -11.18 5.93 16.50
CA ASP A 131 -10.67 6.00 17.88
C ASP A 131 -9.45 5.09 18.06
N ARG A 132 -8.28 5.71 18.20
CA ARG A 132 -7.01 4.98 18.37
C ARG A 132 -6.64 4.71 19.81
N GLY A 133 -7.46 5.15 20.77
CA GLY A 133 -7.31 4.81 22.19
C GLY A 133 -7.90 3.45 22.55
N LEU A 134 -8.51 2.74 21.60
CA LEU A 134 -9.12 1.43 21.84
C LEU A 134 -8.06 0.36 22.15
N GLU A 135 -8.23 -0.35 23.26
CA GLU A 135 -7.38 -1.49 23.63
C GLU A 135 -7.64 -2.75 22.77
N THR A 136 -8.86 -2.87 22.22
CA THR A 136 -9.31 -3.98 21.38
C THR A 136 -10.25 -3.46 20.28
N GLY A 137 -10.53 -4.27 19.26
CA GLY A 137 -11.45 -3.85 18.19
C GLY A 137 -10.82 -2.97 17.12
N ARG A 138 -9.50 -2.77 17.17
CA ARG A 138 -8.71 -2.03 16.17
C ARG A 138 -7.55 -2.90 15.71
N ALA A 139 -7.34 -2.96 14.40
CA ALA A 139 -6.09 -3.47 13.83
C ALA A 139 -5.67 -2.64 12.62
N SER A 140 -4.36 -2.57 12.39
CA SER A 140 -3.82 -1.82 11.27
C SER A 140 -2.54 -2.44 10.73
N VAL A 141 -2.22 -2.07 9.49
CA VAL A 141 -1.04 -2.54 8.77
C VAL A 141 -0.49 -1.41 7.90
N TRP A 142 0.84 -1.32 7.85
CA TRP A 142 1.58 -0.37 7.03
C TRP A 142 2.20 -1.08 5.82
N LEU A 143 2.56 -0.31 4.80
CA LEU A 143 3.51 -0.77 3.79
C LEU A 143 4.90 -0.92 4.45
N GLU A 144 5.46 -2.13 4.42
CA GLU A 144 6.75 -2.46 5.04
C GLU A 144 7.84 -2.81 4.01
N GLU A 145 7.46 -3.05 2.76
CA GLU A 145 8.38 -3.43 1.67
C GLU A 145 8.24 -2.50 0.46
N ASP A 146 9.32 -2.37 -0.30
CA ASP A 146 9.34 -1.63 -1.57
C ASP A 146 8.30 -2.19 -2.54
N ARG A 147 7.60 -1.29 -3.23
CA ARG A 147 6.55 -1.66 -4.18
C ARG A 147 6.65 -0.85 -5.47
N ALA A 148 6.52 -1.54 -6.60
CA ALA A 148 6.33 -0.91 -7.90
C ALA A 148 4.93 -0.28 -7.99
N MET A 149 4.84 0.87 -8.67
CA MET A 149 3.59 1.60 -8.84
C MET A 149 3.14 1.63 -10.29
N THR A 150 1.84 1.43 -10.51
CA THR A 150 1.19 1.63 -11.80
C THR A 150 0.58 3.02 -11.87
N ILE A 151 0.84 3.75 -12.96
CA ILE A 151 0.22 5.06 -13.19
C ILE A 151 -1.32 4.90 -13.27
N GLY A 152 -2.03 5.73 -12.53
CA GLY A 152 -3.49 5.74 -12.45
C GLY A 152 -4.09 4.73 -11.46
N GLU A 153 -3.26 3.88 -10.83
CA GLU A 153 -3.72 2.93 -9.81
C GLU A 153 -3.32 3.39 -8.41
N ARG A 154 -4.22 3.15 -7.45
CA ARG A 154 -3.97 3.40 -6.03
C ARG A 154 -3.03 2.33 -5.48
N THR A 155 -1.91 2.78 -4.92
CA THR A 155 -0.98 1.93 -4.17
C THR A 155 -1.19 2.17 -2.66
N PRO A 156 -1.51 1.14 -1.86
CA PRO A 156 -1.80 1.32 -0.43
C PRO A 156 -0.52 1.56 0.37
N LEU A 157 -0.60 2.53 1.29
CA LEU A 157 0.44 2.84 2.28
C LEU A 157 0.06 2.34 3.68
N TYR A 158 -1.25 2.33 3.96
CA TYR A 158 -1.81 2.05 5.26
C TYR A 158 -3.24 1.53 5.13
N LEU A 159 -3.61 0.59 6.00
CA LEU A 159 -4.98 0.13 6.19
C LEU A 159 -5.25 -0.01 7.70
N GLU A 160 -6.39 0.49 8.14
CA GLU A 160 -6.93 0.34 9.50
C GLU A 160 -8.35 -0.19 9.42
N ILE A 161 -8.67 -1.14 10.29
CA ILE A 161 -10.00 -1.74 10.40
C ILE A 161 -10.47 -1.70 11.84
N TYR A 162 -11.78 -1.58 12.01
CA TYR A 162 -12.45 -1.62 13.29
C TYR A 162 -13.54 -2.68 13.30
N ASP A 163 -13.65 -3.38 14.42
CA ASP A 163 -14.72 -4.33 14.71
C ASP A 163 -15.11 -4.14 16.18
N ASP A 164 -16.39 -3.96 16.44
CA ASP A 164 -16.95 -3.78 17.77
C ASP A 164 -16.99 -5.10 18.58
N GLY A 165 -16.60 -6.23 17.96
CA GLY A 165 -16.45 -7.56 18.59
C GLY A 165 -15.09 -7.85 19.23
N GLU A 166 -14.98 -8.99 19.94
CA GLU A 166 -13.68 -9.46 20.44
C GLU A 166 -12.83 -10.06 19.32
N GLY A 167 -11.65 -9.46 19.08
CA GLY A 167 -10.56 -10.09 18.33
C GLY A 167 -10.50 -9.72 16.85
N VAL A 168 -10.10 -8.48 16.56
CA VAL A 168 -9.66 -8.09 15.21
C VAL A 168 -8.26 -8.62 14.97
N GLY A 169 -8.11 -9.49 13.98
CA GLY A 169 -6.79 -9.90 13.48
C GLY A 169 -6.15 -8.80 12.64
N ILE A 170 -4.82 -8.75 12.62
CA ILE A 170 -4.07 -7.83 11.75
C ILE A 170 -4.44 -8.13 10.29
N PRO A 171 -5.02 -7.17 9.54
CA PRO A 171 -5.33 -7.40 8.14
C PRO A 171 -4.04 -7.43 7.32
N PRO A 172 -3.97 -8.19 6.21
CA PRO A 172 -2.91 -8.00 5.25
C PRO A 172 -3.07 -6.64 4.56
N LEU A 173 -1.97 -5.96 4.26
CA LEU A 173 -2.04 -4.78 3.40
C LEU A 173 -2.41 -5.25 1.99
N PRO A 174 -3.44 -4.66 1.35
CA PRO A 174 -3.89 -5.15 0.06
C PRO A 174 -2.83 -4.88 -1.04
N GLY A 175 -2.85 -5.68 -2.10
CA GLY A 175 -2.01 -5.44 -3.28
C GLY A 175 -2.43 -4.19 -4.08
N GLY A 176 -3.71 -3.87 -4.02
CA GLY A 176 -4.36 -2.72 -4.65
C GLY A 176 -5.78 -2.55 -4.10
N PHE A 177 -6.55 -1.61 -4.64
CA PHE A 177 -7.86 -1.24 -4.10
C PHE A 177 -9.06 -1.94 -4.78
N SER A 178 -8.79 -2.98 -5.56
CA SER A 178 -9.80 -3.79 -6.26
C SER A 178 -10.13 -5.06 -5.44
N ASP A 179 -11.38 -5.51 -5.51
CA ASP A 179 -11.83 -6.82 -4.98
C ASP A 179 -11.63 -7.01 -3.45
N LEU A 180 -11.94 -5.98 -2.66
CA LEU A 180 -11.83 -5.97 -1.19
C LEU A 180 -13.16 -6.23 -0.48
N ALA A 181 -14.00 -7.13 -1.03
CA ALA A 181 -15.31 -7.44 -0.46
C ALA A 181 -15.25 -8.00 0.97
N ASN A 182 -14.10 -8.53 1.40
CA ASN A 182 -13.86 -8.97 2.77
C ASN A 182 -13.90 -7.82 3.78
N LEU A 183 -13.71 -6.56 3.37
CA LEU A 183 -13.82 -5.42 4.27
C LEU A 183 -15.24 -5.18 4.78
N ASN A 184 -16.26 -5.70 4.08
CA ASN A 184 -17.66 -5.61 4.50
C ASN A 184 -17.98 -6.38 5.79
N GLN A 185 -17.05 -7.20 6.29
CA GLN A 185 -17.21 -7.89 7.57
C GLN A 185 -16.85 -7.00 8.77
N TYR A 186 -16.15 -5.89 8.54
CA TYR A 186 -15.73 -4.95 9.59
C TYR A 186 -16.70 -3.78 9.65
N ASP A 187 -16.84 -3.17 10.83
CA ASP A 187 -17.73 -2.04 11.02
C ASP A 187 -17.23 -0.80 10.27
N ARG A 188 -15.90 -0.62 10.23
CA ARG A 188 -15.23 0.49 9.54
C ARG A 188 -13.89 0.04 8.98
N ALA A 189 -13.50 0.62 7.85
CA ALA A 189 -12.14 0.52 7.36
C ALA A 189 -11.69 1.86 6.76
N TYR A 190 -10.45 2.24 7.04
CA TYR A 190 -9.80 3.44 6.52
C TYR A 190 -8.49 3.07 5.87
N ALA A 191 -8.12 3.79 4.82
CA ALA A 191 -6.85 3.57 4.15
C ALA A 191 -6.18 4.88 3.75
N VAL A 192 -4.87 4.81 3.58
CA VAL A 192 -4.10 5.86 2.89
C VAL A 192 -3.49 5.23 1.65
N ALA A 193 -3.68 5.90 0.51
CA ALA A 193 -3.18 5.44 -0.78
C ALA A 193 -2.41 6.54 -1.48
N VAL A 194 -1.43 6.15 -2.30
CA VAL A 194 -0.72 7.05 -3.21
C VAL A 194 -0.99 6.63 -4.66
N THR A 195 -1.17 7.61 -5.53
CA THR A 195 -1.45 7.44 -6.96
C THR A 195 -0.53 8.36 -7.76
N LEU A 196 0.18 7.80 -8.73
CA LEU A 196 0.89 8.58 -9.73
C LEU A 196 -0.03 8.86 -10.91
N LYS A 197 -0.05 10.10 -11.39
CA LYS A 197 -0.82 10.51 -12.58
C LYS A 197 0.15 10.84 -13.72
N GLY A 198 -0.25 10.48 -14.95
CA GLY A 198 0.47 10.80 -16.18
C GLY A 198 -0.05 12.06 -16.83
#